data_AF-A0A2P4R6Z0-F1
#
_entry.id   AF-A0A2P4R6Z0-F1
#
_cell.length_a   1.000
_cell.length_b   1.000
_cell.length_c   1.000
_cell.angle_alpha   90.00
_cell.angle_beta   90.00
_cell.angle_gamma   90.00
#
_symmetry.space_group_name_H-M   'P 1'
#
loop_
_entity.id
_entity.type
_entity.pdbx_description
1 polymer ?
#
loop_
_entity_poly.entity_id
_entity_poly.type
_entity_poly.pdbx_seq_one_letter_code
_entity_poly.pdbx_strand_id
1 'polypeptide(L)'
;MTDVKMKSYRPFITENFFWDFPTRFNLKEVSEFLNEDIDPTTEYISDTAKTIMRNDGIYWCIQKKHSDQIVALISLSDLDLEKHQAALMITFKNLSDTEKQEISRRLLTFVKDQINLETIEINQLDHTVQENFTNNGYNVSNNNILKRS
;
A
#
# COMPACT_ATOMS: atom_id res chain seq x y z
N MET A 1 20.58 12.89 3.09
CA MET A 1 19.44 12.87 2.15
C MET A 1 19.50 11.57 1.39
N THR A 2 18.67 10.61 1.79
CA THR A 2 18.41 9.40 1.02
C THR A 2 17.72 9.82 -0.28
N ASP A 3 18.29 9.44 -1.42
CA ASP A 3 17.83 9.82 -2.79
C ASP A 3 16.56 9.05 -3.21
N VAL A 4 15.69 8.78 -2.24
CA VAL A 4 14.54 7.90 -2.33
C VAL A 4 13.41 8.64 -3.04
N LYS A 5 12.93 8.07 -4.14
CA LYS A 5 11.85 8.63 -4.96
C LYS A 5 10.70 7.65 -5.02
N MET A 6 9.55 8.02 -4.43
CA MET A 6 8.36 7.16 -4.35
C MET A 6 7.92 6.67 -5.72
N LYS A 7 8.02 7.54 -6.74
CA LYS A 7 7.69 7.20 -8.13
C LYS A 7 8.46 6.00 -8.72
N SER A 8 9.60 5.63 -8.14
CA SER A 8 10.45 4.53 -8.60
C SER A 8 10.08 3.18 -7.99
N TYR A 9 9.18 3.15 -7.00
CA TYR A 9 8.70 1.92 -6.35
C TYR A 9 7.48 1.34 -7.05
N ARG A 10 7.60 1.20 -8.35
CA ARG A 10 6.65 0.52 -9.21
C ARG A 10 7.33 0.05 -10.51
N PRO A 11 6.77 -0.98 -11.17
CA PRO A 11 5.78 -1.89 -10.60
C PRO A 11 6.43 -2.81 -9.55
N PHE A 12 5.63 -3.36 -8.64
CA PHE A 12 6.02 -4.57 -7.93
C PHE A 12 5.32 -5.77 -8.55
N ILE A 13 6.06 -6.87 -8.68
CA ILE A 13 5.57 -8.11 -9.25
C ILE A 13 5.86 -9.20 -8.23
N THR A 14 4.82 -9.86 -7.76
CA THR A 14 4.92 -11.02 -6.86
C THR A 14 4.56 -12.28 -7.65
N GLU A 15 4.24 -13.39 -7.00
CA GLU A 15 3.86 -14.62 -7.70
C GLU A 15 2.53 -14.42 -8.43
N ASN A 16 1.48 -14.02 -7.69
CA ASN A 16 0.11 -13.92 -8.17
C ASN A 16 -0.33 -12.50 -8.56
N PHE A 17 0.43 -11.47 -8.16
CA PHE A 17 -0.01 -10.08 -8.26
C PHE A 17 0.93 -9.15 -9.03
N PHE A 18 0.31 -8.13 -9.64
CA PHE A 18 0.93 -6.96 -10.21
C PHE A 18 0.50 -5.72 -9.41
N TRP A 19 1.45 -4.91 -8.96
CA TRP A 19 1.20 -3.72 -8.16
C TRP A 19 1.71 -2.52 -8.93
N ASP A 20 0.82 -1.58 -9.20
CA ASP A 20 1.19 -0.34 -9.88
C ASP A 20 0.34 0.82 -9.35
N PHE A 21 0.68 2.04 -9.73
CA PHE A 21 -0.07 3.20 -9.29
C PHE A 21 -1.44 3.22 -9.95
N PRO A 22 -2.46 3.80 -9.30
CA PRO A 22 -3.82 3.91 -9.85
C PRO A 22 -3.86 4.47 -11.28
N THR A 23 -2.96 5.40 -11.62
CA THR A 23 -2.81 5.99 -12.97
C THR A 23 -2.51 5.00 -14.11
N ARG A 24 -2.17 3.74 -13.80
CA ARG A 24 -1.78 2.72 -14.78
C ARG A 24 -2.90 1.74 -15.09
N PHE A 25 -4.02 1.83 -14.37
CA PHE A 25 -5.19 0.97 -14.53
C PHE A 25 -6.28 1.68 -15.32
N ASN A 26 -7.24 0.90 -15.82
CA ASN A 26 -8.42 1.47 -16.46
C ASN A 26 -9.26 2.22 -15.41
N LEU A 27 -9.65 3.46 -15.73
CA LEU A 27 -10.46 4.30 -14.84
C LEU A 27 -11.74 3.58 -14.36
N LYS A 28 -12.39 2.83 -15.25
CA LYS A 28 -13.60 2.07 -14.92
C LYS A 28 -13.33 0.96 -13.90
N GLU A 29 -12.22 0.23 -14.04
CA GLU A 29 -11.83 -0.83 -13.09
C GLU A 29 -11.51 -0.27 -11.72
N VAL A 30 -10.83 0.88 -11.66
CA VAL A 30 -10.54 1.57 -10.40
C VAL A 30 -11.83 2.08 -9.75
N SER A 31 -12.74 2.67 -10.54
CA SER A 31 -14.06 3.12 -10.08
C SER A 31 -14.90 1.97 -9.52
N GLU A 32 -14.96 0.84 -10.22
CA GLU A 32 -15.62 -0.39 -9.74
C GLU A 32 -14.98 -0.93 -8.45
N PHE A 33 -13.65 -0.91 -8.37
CA PHE A 33 -12.95 -1.30 -7.15
C PHE A 33 -13.22 -0.33 -5.99
N LEU A 34 -13.28 0.97 -6.21
CA LEU A 34 -13.58 1.95 -5.17
C LEU A 34 -15.08 1.98 -4.81
N ASN A 35 -15.94 1.46 -5.69
CA ASN A 35 -17.40 1.63 -5.61
C ASN A 35 -17.78 3.12 -5.61
N GLU A 36 -17.14 3.87 -6.52
CA GLU A 36 -17.28 5.32 -6.68
C GLU A 36 -17.58 5.64 -8.13
N ASP A 37 -18.22 6.78 -8.39
CA ASP A 37 -18.45 7.27 -9.75
C ASP A 37 -17.14 7.67 -10.45
N ILE A 38 -17.19 7.86 -11.77
CA ILE A 38 -16.02 8.17 -12.60
C ILE A 38 -15.36 9.50 -12.22
N ASP A 39 -16.14 10.53 -11.92
CA ASP A 39 -15.63 11.86 -11.57
C ASP A 39 -14.81 11.85 -10.26
N PRO A 40 -15.34 11.36 -9.12
CA PRO A 40 -14.56 11.27 -7.88
C PRO A 40 -13.37 10.31 -8.01
N THR A 41 -13.49 9.24 -8.80
CA THR A 41 -12.37 8.34 -9.09
C THR A 41 -11.24 9.06 -9.84
N THR A 42 -11.58 9.94 -10.78
CA THR A 42 -10.59 10.72 -11.55
C THR A 42 -9.85 11.70 -10.65
N GLU A 43 -10.56 12.37 -9.74
CA GLU A 43 -9.95 13.24 -8.73
C GLU A 43 -9.01 12.46 -7.81
N TYR A 44 -9.47 11.31 -7.30
CA TYR A 44 -8.65 10.40 -6.48
C TYR A 44 -7.35 9.99 -7.20
N ILE A 45 -7.43 9.52 -8.45
CA ILE A 45 -6.25 9.12 -9.23
C ILE A 45 -5.30 10.32 -9.44
N SER A 46 -5.86 11.50 -9.69
CA SER A 46 -5.07 12.73 -9.89
C SER A 46 -4.32 13.13 -8.62
N ASP A 47 -4.97 13.05 -7.47
CA ASP A 47 -4.38 13.42 -6.19
C ASP A 47 -3.33 12.42 -5.72
N THR A 48 -3.59 11.11 -5.87
CA THR A 48 -2.56 10.09 -5.60
C THR A 48 -1.31 10.30 -6.46
N ALA A 49 -1.47 10.66 -7.74
CA ALA A 49 -0.35 10.96 -8.62
C ALA A 49 0.46 12.18 -8.14
N LYS A 50 -0.22 13.26 -7.72
CA LYS A 50 0.45 14.46 -7.17
C LYS A 50 1.23 14.11 -5.90
N THR A 51 0.63 13.37 -4.96
CA THR A 51 1.26 12.94 -3.71
C THR A 51 2.54 12.13 -3.97
N ILE A 52 2.48 11.17 -4.90
CA ILE A 52 3.65 10.36 -5.27
C ILE A 52 4.76 11.23 -5.89
N MET A 53 4.40 12.18 -6.75
CA MET A 53 5.38 13.07 -7.38
C MET A 53 6.07 14.00 -6.37
N ARG A 54 5.39 14.35 -5.27
CA ARG A 54 5.93 15.14 -4.17
C ARG A 54 6.76 14.35 -3.17
N ASN A 55 6.77 13.01 -3.27
CA ASN A 55 7.32 12.08 -2.27
C ASN A 55 6.59 12.12 -0.91
N ASP A 56 5.37 12.64 -0.85
CA ASP A 56 4.59 12.75 0.39
C ASP A 56 3.82 11.45 0.72
N GLY A 57 3.88 10.46 -0.17
CA GLY A 57 3.21 9.17 -0.01
C GLY A 57 3.30 8.28 -1.24
N ILE A 58 2.74 7.09 -1.13
CA ILE A 58 2.70 6.10 -2.22
C ILE A 58 1.43 5.26 -2.19
N TYR A 59 0.91 4.94 -3.38
CA TYR A 59 -0.36 4.25 -3.56
C TYR A 59 -0.20 3.15 -4.61
N TRP A 60 -0.74 1.96 -4.34
CA TRP A 60 -0.78 0.87 -5.30
C TRP A 60 -2.18 0.27 -5.39
N CYS A 61 -2.67 0.15 -6.62
CA CYS A 61 -3.67 -0.85 -6.94
C CYS A 61 -2.97 -2.18 -7.20
N ILE A 62 -3.53 -3.26 -6.67
CA ILE A 62 -2.99 -4.61 -6.78
C ILE A 62 -3.96 -5.44 -7.60
N GLN A 63 -3.46 -5.99 -8.70
CA GLN A 63 -4.21 -6.75 -9.68
C GLN A 63 -3.76 -8.21 -9.71
N LYS A 64 -4.71 -9.15 -9.82
CA LYS A 64 -4.43 -10.57 -10.06
C LYS A 64 -3.94 -10.77 -11.49
N LYS A 65 -2.80 -11.45 -11.65
CA LYS A 65 -2.24 -11.73 -12.99
C LYS A 65 -3.09 -12.62 -13.88
N HIS A 66 -3.93 -13.47 -13.29
CA HIS A 66 -4.72 -14.46 -14.05
C HIS A 66 -6.10 -13.95 -14.45
N SER A 67 -6.62 -12.92 -13.78
CA SER A 67 -7.99 -12.43 -14.00
C SER A 67 -8.05 -10.94 -14.29
N ASP A 68 -6.91 -10.24 -14.28
CA ASP A 68 -6.79 -8.79 -14.44
C ASP A 68 -7.70 -7.99 -13.48
N GLN A 69 -8.12 -8.59 -12.38
CA GLN A 69 -9.01 -7.96 -11.42
C GLN A 69 -8.20 -7.21 -10.35
N ILE A 70 -8.56 -5.95 -10.10
CA ILE A 70 -8.05 -5.20 -8.93
C ILE A 70 -8.70 -5.77 -7.67
N VAL A 71 -7.86 -6.18 -6.72
CA VAL A 71 -8.27 -6.90 -5.50
C VAL A 71 -7.77 -6.26 -4.23
N ALA A 72 -6.85 -5.31 -4.33
CA ALA A 72 -6.44 -4.51 -3.20
C ALA A 72 -5.99 -3.10 -3.59
N LEU A 73 -6.08 -2.21 -2.62
CA LEU A 73 -5.51 -0.87 -2.65
C LEU A 73 -4.70 -0.69 -1.37
N ILE A 74 -3.45 -0.25 -1.52
CA ILE A 74 -2.56 0.04 -0.40
C ILE A 74 -2.08 1.48 -0.54
N SER A 75 -2.10 2.23 0.55
CA SER A 75 -1.52 3.57 0.61
C SER A 75 -0.65 3.76 1.83
N LEU A 76 0.47 4.47 1.64
CA LEU A 76 1.21 5.14 2.70
C LEU A 76 1.06 6.65 2.49
N SER A 77 0.37 7.33 3.41
CA SER A 77 0.25 8.79 3.45
C SER A 77 1.13 9.38 4.55
N ASP A 78 1.27 10.71 4.55
CA ASP A 78 2.03 11.46 5.57
C ASP A 78 3.45 10.91 5.74
N LEU A 79 4.07 10.55 4.61
CA LEU A 79 5.35 9.89 4.58
C LEU A 79 6.46 10.87 4.99
N ASP A 80 7.11 10.56 6.11
CA ASP A 80 8.28 11.30 6.61
C ASP A 80 9.45 10.32 6.71
N LEU A 81 10.31 10.33 5.70
CA LEU A 81 11.49 9.48 5.63
C LEU A 81 12.61 9.90 6.59
N GLU A 82 12.59 11.15 7.09
CA GLU A 82 13.57 11.60 8.08
C GLU A 82 13.20 11.09 9.47
N LYS A 83 11.89 11.07 9.79
CA LYS A 83 11.35 10.50 11.02
C LYS A 83 10.97 9.01 10.91
N HIS A 84 11.19 8.40 9.74
CA HIS A 84 10.86 7.02 9.45
C HIS A 84 9.41 6.65 9.80
N GLN A 85 8.45 7.48 9.38
CA GLN A 85 7.03 7.27 9.69
C GLN A 85 6.08 7.49 8.50
N ALA A 86 4.92 6.84 8.56
CA ALA A 86 3.81 7.04 7.63
C ALA A 86 2.49 6.51 8.22
N ALA A 87 1.37 6.86 7.60
CA ALA A 87 0.07 6.24 7.84
C ALA A 87 -0.23 5.19 6.75
N LEU A 88 -0.51 3.95 7.16
CA LEU A 88 -0.81 2.81 6.29
C LEU A 88 -2.30 2.52 6.28
N MET A 89 -2.87 2.46 5.08
CA MET A 89 -4.21 1.97 4.83
C MET A 89 -4.19 0.86 3.79
N ILE A 90 -4.97 -0.19 4.02
CA ILE A 90 -5.10 -1.34 3.13
C ILE A 90 -6.59 -1.68 3.00
N THR A 91 -7.04 -1.80 1.75
CA THR A 91 -8.38 -2.30 1.42
C THR A 91 -8.23 -3.58 0.61
N PHE A 92 -8.84 -4.67 1.09
CA PHE A 92 -8.88 -5.95 0.38
C PHE A 92 -10.29 -6.25 -0.13
N LYS A 93 -10.39 -6.87 -1.31
CA LYS A 93 -11.64 -7.41 -1.87
C LYS A 93 -11.40 -8.84 -2.38
N ASN A 94 -12.19 -9.79 -1.88
CA ASN A 94 -12.24 -11.18 -2.36
C ASN A 94 -10.86 -11.88 -2.45
N LEU A 95 -10.08 -11.78 -1.37
CA LEU A 95 -8.77 -12.43 -1.25
C LEU A 95 -8.81 -13.52 -0.19
N SER A 96 -8.17 -14.65 -0.50
CA SER A 96 -7.86 -15.71 0.46
C SER A 96 -6.72 -15.31 1.40
N ASP A 97 -6.58 -15.99 2.53
CA ASP A 97 -5.51 -15.68 3.50
C ASP A 97 -4.11 -15.90 2.92
N THR A 98 -3.94 -16.87 2.02
CA THR A 98 -2.65 -17.11 1.34
C THR A 98 -2.27 -15.93 0.44
N GLU A 99 -3.25 -15.38 -0.27
CA GLU A 99 -3.04 -14.19 -1.11
C GLU A 99 -2.74 -12.94 -0.28
N LYS A 100 -3.46 -12.75 0.84
CA LYS A 100 -3.16 -11.68 1.80
C LYS A 100 -1.77 -11.82 2.39
N GLN A 101 -1.31 -13.04 2.68
CA GLN A 101 0.06 -13.31 3.16
C GLN A 101 1.11 -12.92 2.12
N GLU A 102 0.92 -13.27 0.85
CA GLU A 102 1.82 -12.84 -0.24
C GLU A 102 1.90 -11.32 -0.31
N ILE A 103 0.75 -10.66 -0.26
CA ILE A 103 0.67 -9.21 -0.31
C ILE A 103 1.37 -8.58 0.90
N SER A 104 1.10 -9.09 2.09
CA SER A 104 1.68 -8.62 3.34
C SER A 104 3.20 -8.75 3.36
N ARG A 105 3.75 -9.88 2.89
CA ARG A 105 5.21 -10.08 2.83
C ARG A 105 5.86 -9.06 1.91
N ARG A 106 5.30 -8.83 0.71
CA ARG A 106 5.84 -7.82 -0.21
C ARG A 106 5.78 -6.43 0.39
N LEU A 107 4.67 -6.07 1.05
CA LEU A 107 4.52 -4.78 1.72
C LEU A 107 5.55 -4.62 2.85
N LEU A 108 5.72 -5.63 3.69
CA LEU A 108 6.68 -5.63 4.78
C LEU A 108 8.11 -5.40 4.25
N THR A 109 8.54 -6.10 3.20
CA THR A 109 9.86 -5.88 2.58
C THR A 109 10.02 -4.44 2.11
N PHE A 110 8.98 -3.85 1.52
CA PHE A 110 9.05 -2.46 1.09
C PHE A 110 9.23 -1.52 2.30
N VAL A 111 8.32 -1.62 3.26
CA VAL A 111 8.24 -0.73 4.42
C VAL A 111 9.48 -0.85 5.31
N LYS A 112 9.92 -2.07 5.60
CA LYS A 112 11.02 -2.35 6.53
C LYS A 112 12.38 -2.22 5.86
N ASP A 113 12.56 -2.83 4.68
CA ASP A 113 13.89 -3.02 4.11
C ASP A 113 14.24 -1.97 3.04
N GLN A 114 13.25 -1.41 2.35
CA GLN A 114 13.49 -0.48 1.23
C GLN A 114 13.36 0.98 1.64
N ILE A 115 12.40 1.33 2.50
CA ILE A 115 12.19 2.70 2.99
C ILE A 115 12.39 2.87 4.50
N ASN A 116 12.73 1.78 5.20
CA ASN A 116 13.12 1.77 6.61
C ASN A 116 12.15 2.50 7.56
N LEU A 117 10.83 2.28 7.43
CA LEU A 117 9.88 2.86 8.38
C LEU A 117 9.99 2.18 9.75
N GLU A 118 9.97 2.99 10.80
CA GLU A 118 10.01 2.56 12.19
C GLU A 118 8.66 2.71 12.86
N THR A 119 7.89 3.74 12.51
CA THR A 119 6.57 3.99 13.09
C THR A 119 5.51 4.05 11.99
N ILE A 120 4.48 3.24 12.10
CA ILE A 120 3.41 3.19 11.11
C ILE A 120 2.09 3.35 11.83
N GLU A 121 1.37 4.42 11.54
CA GLU A 121 -0.01 4.57 11.96
C GLU A 121 -0.91 3.69 11.09
N ILE A 122 -1.82 2.96 11.70
CA ILE A 122 -2.76 2.06 11.03
C ILE A 122 -4.16 2.37 11.53
N ASN A 123 -5.16 2.45 10.64
CA ASN A 123 -6.54 2.61 11.08
C ASN A 123 -7.13 1.26 11.52
N GLN A 124 -7.31 0.35 10.57
CA GLN A 124 -7.76 -1.01 10.80
C GLN A 124 -7.00 -1.91 9.83
N LEU A 125 -6.11 -2.73 10.37
CA LEU A 125 -5.29 -3.63 9.57
C LEU A 125 -5.93 -5.02 9.55
N ASP A 126 -5.90 -5.68 8.40
CA ASP A 126 -6.27 -7.09 8.31
C ASP A 126 -5.36 -7.92 9.23
N HIS A 127 -5.94 -8.88 9.96
CA HIS A 127 -5.22 -9.74 10.91
C HIS A 127 -3.97 -10.38 10.30
N THR A 128 -4.07 -10.86 9.05
CA THR A 128 -2.96 -11.49 8.31
C THR A 128 -1.79 -10.54 8.15
N VAL A 129 -2.08 -9.27 7.87
CA VAL A 129 -1.06 -8.25 7.69
C VAL A 129 -0.45 -7.89 9.04
N GLN A 130 -1.29 -7.69 10.06
CA GLN A 130 -0.81 -7.37 11.41
C GLN A 130 0.12 -8.46 11.93
N GLU A 131 -0.29 -9.72 11.86
CA GLU A 131 0.50 -10.86 12.30
C GLU A 131 1.85 -10.94 11.59
N ASN A 132 1.88 -10.74 10.27
CA ASN A 132 3.14 -10.72 9.53
C ASN A 132 4.05 -9.58 9.96
N PHE A 133 3.53 -8.38 10.24
CA PHE A 133 4.34 -7.27 10.74
C PHE A 133 4.86 -7.56 12.16
N THR A 134 4.02 -8.10 13.04
CA THR A 134 4.41 -8.39 14.43
C THR A 134 5.45 -9.51 14.52
N ASN A 135 5.29 -10.57 13.72
CA ASN A 135 6.26 -11.66 13.64
C ASN A 135 7.62 -11.22 13.08
N ASN A 136 7.70 -10.02 12.48
CA ASN A 136 8.90 -9.50 11.84
C ASN A 136 9.46 -8.22 12.50
N GLY A 137 9.11 -7.98 13.76
CA GLY A 137 9.77 -7.01 14.64
C GLY A 137 9.01 -5.70 14.86
N TYR A 138 7.81 -5.54 14.31
CA TYR A 138 6.91 -4.47 14.74
C TYR A 138 6.14 -4.89 16.00
N ASN A 139 5.81 -3.94 16.85
CA ASN A 139 4.95 -4.13 18.01
C ASN A 139 3.74 -3.21 17.88
N VAL A 140 2.57 -3.71 18.26
CA VAL A 140 1.35 -2.89 18.31
C VAL A 140 1.38 -2.03 19.58
N SER A 141 1.22 -0.73 19.43
CA SER A 141 1.08 0.26 20.50
C SER A 141 -0.17 1.09 20.27
N ASN A 142 -0.83 1.53 21.34
CA ASN A 142 -2.03 2.38 21.29
C ASN A 142 -3.16 1.85 20.39
N ASN A 143 -3.19 0.54 20.11
CA ASN A 143 -4.12 -0.17 19.21
C ASN A 143 -4.04 0.21 17.72
N ASN A 144 -3.33 1.28 17.36
CA ASN A 144 -3.31 1.83 16.00
C ASN A 144 -1.91 2.22 15.51
N ILE A 145 -0.85 1.83 16.22
CA ILE A 145 0.53 2.11 15.84
C ILE A 145 1.32 0.80 15.78
N LEU A 146 1.99 0.55 14.65
CA LEU A 146 3.04 -0.46 14.54
C LEU A 146 4.39 0.23 14.72
N LYS A 147 5.13 -0.14 15.76
CA LYS A 147 6.45 0.41 16.06
C LYS A 147 7.53 -0.66 16.06
N ARG A 148 8.58 -0.44 15.28
CA ARG A 148 9.78 -1.27 15.28
C ARG A 148 10.77 -0.73 16.32
N SER A 149 11.29 -1.63 17.14
CA SER A 149 12.27 -1.38 18.20
C SER A 149 13.69 -1.64 17.74
#